data_AF-A0A524MCZ3-F1
#
_entry.id   AF-A0A524MCZ3-F1
#
_cell.length_a   1.000
_cell.length_b   1.000
_cell.length_c   1.000
_cell.angle_alpha   90.00
_cell.angle_beta   90.00
_cell.angle_gamma   90.00
#
_symmetry.space_group_name_H-M   'P 1'
#
loop_
_entity.id
_entity.type
_entity.pdbx_description
1 polymer ?
#
loop_
_entity_poly.entity_id
_entity_poly.type
_entity_poly.pdbx_seq_one_letter_code
_entity_poly.pdbx_strand_id
1 'polypeptide(L)' 'KAVELGGAVSGEHGIGFLKNDILAASKRDELRAMKAIKDALDPNGILNPGKLFVINGV' A
#
# COMPACT_ATOMS: atom_id res chain seq x y z
N LYS A 1 -6.12 8.72 14.07
CA LYS A 1 -6.54 7.99 15.29
C LYS A 1 -6.10 6.53 15.35
N ALA A 2 -6.63 5.58 14.56
CA ALA A 2 -6.28 4.15 14.72
C ALA A 2 -4.76 3.90 14.67
N VAL A 3 -4.07 4.42 13.63
CA VAL A 3 -2.61 4.32 13.48
C VAL A 3 -1.85 5.03 14.61
N GLU A 4 -2.30 6.21 15.03
CA GLU A 4 -1.69 6.96 16.14
C GLU A 4 -1.75 6.19 17.47
N LEU A 5 -2.75 5.33 17.64
CA LEU A 5 -2.92 4.46 18.81
C LEU A 5 -2.30 3.06 18.61
N GLY A 6 -1.51 2.85 17.56
CA GLY A 6 -0.88 1.56 17.25
C GLY A 6 -1.82 0.50 16.63
N GLY A 7 -3.04 0.89 16.26
CA GLY A 7 -4.00 0.03 15.59
C GLY A 7 -3.76 -0.12 14.08
N ALA A 8 -4.42 -1.11 13.48
CA ALA A 8 -4.31 -1.39 12.05
C ALA A 8 -5.00 -0.32 11.18
N VAL A 9 -4.47 -0.10 9.96
CA VAL A 9 -5.07 0.80 8.94
C VAL A 9 -6.44 0.30 8.47
N SER A 10 -6.65 -1.01 8.49
CA SER A 10 -7.94 -1.64 8.20
C SER A 10 -8.09 -2.92 9.03
N GLY A 11 -9.30 -3.16 9.56
CA GLY A 11 -9.64 -4.45 10.16
C GLY A 11 -9.79 -5.55 9.10
N GLU A 12 -10.71 -5.34 8.15
CA GLU A 12 -11.09 -6.39 7.17
C GLU A 12 -11.24 -5.89 5.73
N HIS A 13 -11.68 -4.65 5.52
CA HIS A 13 -12.03 -4.12 4.19
C HIS A 13 -10.82 -3.82 3.27
N GLY A 14 -9.59 -4.01 3.75
CA GLY A 14 -8.38 -3.68 3.01
C GLY A 14 -8.12 -2.18 2.81
N ILE A 15 -7.22 -1.88 1.87
CA ILE A 15 -6.62 -0.56 1.63
C ILE A 15 -7.28 0.15 0.45
N GLY A 16 -7.42 -0.54 -0.69
CA GLY A 16 -7.99 0.03 -1.91
C GLY A 16 -7.23 1.25 -2.39
N PHE A 17 -7.95 2.30 -2.80
CA PHE A 17 -7.38 3.62 -3.09
C PHE A 17 -7.41 4.53 -1.85
N LEU A 18 -8.50 4.45 -1.07
CA LEU A 18 -8.83 5.38 0.00
C LEU A 18 -7.81 5.44 1.13
N LYS A 19 -7.07 4.34 1.37
CA LYS A 19 -6.16 4.24 2.52
C LYS A 19 -4.69 4.16 2.13
N ASN A 20 -4.34 4.44 0.86
CA ASN A 20 -2.97 4.39 0.37
C ASN A 20 -2.04 5.30 1.18
N ASP A 21 -2.43 6.56 1.38
CA ASP A 21 -1.59 7.55 2.07
C ASP A 21 -1.35 7.18 3.53
N ILE A 22 -2.38 6.62 4.19
CA ILE A 22 -2.31 6.17 5.58
C ILE A 22 -1.39 4.94 5.70
N LEU A 23 -1.44 4.02 4.74
CA LEU A 23 -0.53 2.88 4.67
C LEU A 23 0.92 3.34 4.44
N ALA A 24 1.14 4.26 3.50
CA ALA A 24 2.46 4.84 3.22
C ALA A 24 3.08 5.53 4.44
N ALA A 25 2.26 6.18 5.27
CA ALA A 25 2.72 6.81 6.50
C ALA A 25 3.09 5.80 7.61
N SER A 26 2.47 4.61 7.63
CA SER A 26 2.58 3.65 8.74
C SER A 26 3.42 2.40 8.47
N LYS A 27 3.72 2.09 7.20
CA LYS A 27 4.30 0.80 6.78
C LYS A 27 5.38 0.93 5.70
N ARG A 28 6.29 1.91 5.83
CA ARG A 28 7.27 2.27 4.78
C ARG A 28 8.19 1.11 4.39
N ASP A 29 8.70 0.34 5.35
CA ASP A 29 9.62 -0.75 5.04
C ASP A 29 8.89 -1.99 4.49
N GLU A 30 7.73 -2.32 5.05
CA GLU A 30 6.90 -3.42 4.53
C GLU A 30 6.42 -3.13 3.10
N LEU A 31 6.13 -1.87 2.77
CA LEU A 31 5.76 -1.47 1.42
C LEU A 31 6.86 -1.74 0.38
N ARG A 32 8.13 -1.63 0.75
CA ARG A 32 9.25 -1.97 -0.17
C ARG A 32 9.24 -3.45 -0.52
N ALA A 33 9.03 -4.32 0.47
CA ALA A 33 8.94 -5.76 0.24
C ALA A 33 7.70 -6.10 -0.62
N MET A 34 6.55 -5.50 -0.32
CA MET A 34 5.33 -5.68 -1.11
C MET A 34 5.52 -5.20 -2.56
N LYS A 35 6.21 -4.07 -2.76
CA LYS A 35 6.49 -3.51 -4.09
C LYS A 35 7.42 -4.43 -4.89
N ALA A 36 8.47 -4.99 -4.26
CA ALA A 36 9.36 -5.93 -4.92
C ALA A 36 8.60 -7.18 -5.44
N ILE A 37 7.67 -7.70 -4.64
CA ILE A 37 6.80 -8.82 -5.06
C ILE A 37 5.88 -8.38 -6.22
N LYS A 38 5.28 -7.20 -6.12
CA LYS A 38 4.40 -6.65 -7.16
C LYS A 38 5.14 -6.50 -8.49
N ASP A 39 6.35 -5.98 -8.48
CA ASP A 39 7.15 -5.75 -9.68
C ASP A 39 7.61 -7.07 -10.32
N ALA A 40 7.89 -8.09 -9.51
CA ALA A 40 8.23 -9.42 -10.01
C ALA A 40 7.03 -10.12 -10.70
N LEU A 41 5.81 -9.90 -10.21
CA LEU A 41 4.60 -10.56 -10.71
C LEU A 41 3.86 -9.78 -11.79
N ASP A 42 3.95 -8.45 -11.78
CA ASP A 42 3.27 -7.54 -12.70
C ASP A 42 4.21 -6.42 -13.16
N PRO A 43 5.24 -6.75 -13.95
CA PRO A 43 6.25 -5.78 -14.39
C PRO A 43 5.69 -4.68 -15.30
N ASN A 44 4.52 -4.91 -15.91
CA ASN A 44 3.83 -3.93 -16.75
C ASN A 44 2.78 -3.11 -15.97
N GLY A 45 2.57 -3.40 -14.68
CA GLY A 45 1.67 -2.66 -13.80
C GLY A 45 0.19 -2.68 -14.21
N ILE A 46 -0.27 -3.73 -14.91
CA ILE A 46 -1.64 -3.79 -15.44
C ILE A 46 -2.67 -4.22 -14.38
N LEU A 47 -2.25 -4.89 -13.32
CA LEU A 47 -3.15 -5.42 -12.29
C LEU A 47 -3.38 -4.36 -11.20
N ASN A 48 -4.58 -3.77 -11.19
CA ASN A 48 -5.00 -2.77 -10.19
C ASN A 48 -4.06 -1.54 -10.09
N PRO A 49 -3.84 -0.81 -11.19
CA PRO A 49 -3.00 0.39 -11.18
C PRO A 49 -3.51 1.42 -10.16
N GLY A 50 -2.59 2.02 -9.41
CA GLY A 50 -2.87 3.07 -8.43
C GLY A 50 -3.40 2.59 -7.07
N LYS A 51 -3.68 1.29 -6.88
CA LYS A 51 -3.99 0.73 -5.55
C LYS A 51 -2.68 0.35 -4.85
N LEU A 52 -2.55 0.70 -3.57
CA LEU A 52 -1.36 0.53 -2.71
C LEU A 52 -0.10 1.27 -3.17
N PHE A 53 0.19 1.29 -4.47
CA PHE A 53 1.36 1.95 -5.05
C PHE A 53 0.89 3.01 -6.04
N VAL A 54 1.14 4.28 -5.70
CA VAL A 54 0.75 5.41 -6.54
C VAL A 54 1.75 5.54 -7.68
N ILE A 55 1.25 5.68 -8.91
CA ILE A 55 2.00 5.49 -10.16
C ILE A 55 3.17 6.49 -10.35
N ASN A 56 3.30 7.54 -9.52
CA ASN A 56 4.31 8.59 -9.69
C ASN A 56 4.95 9.10 -8.38
N GLY A 57 5.18 8.26 -7.36
CA GLY A 57 5.96 8.77 -6.22
C GLY A 57 5.95 7.98 -4.92
N VAL A 58 6.26 6.68 -4.99
CA VAL A 58 7.21 5.97 -4.10
C VAL A 58 7.84 4.86 -4.92
#